data_AF-A0A015U9F3-F1
#
_entry.id   AF-A0A015U9F3-F1
#
_cell.length_a   1.000
_cell.length_b   1.000
_cell.length_c   1.000
_cell.angle_alpha   90.00
_cell.angle_beta   90.00
_cell.angle_gamma   90.00
#
_symmetry.space_group_name_H-M   'P 1'
#
loop_
_entity.id
_entity.type
_entity.pdbx_description
1 polymer ?
#
loop_
_entity_poly.entity_id
_entity_poly.type
_entity_poly.pdbx_seq_one_letter_code
_entity_poly.pdbx_strand_id
1 'polypeptide(L)' 'MIESVVMMNADIIPVYSAKDADILNYRKGLIRFYETGDYTKYSDYFLNRQLERIKEIDI' A
#
# COMPACT_ATOMS: atom_id res chain seq x y z
N MET A 1 7.47 6.75 3.81
CA MET A 1 8.94 6.70 3.61
C MET A 1 9.55 5.51 4.35
N ILE A 2 9.04 5.16 5.54
CA ILE A 2 9.44 3.93 6.26
C ILE A 2 8.90 2.68 5.56
N GLU A 3 7.67 2.73 5.05
CA GLU A 3 7.02 1.60 4.36
C GLU A 3 7.83 1.17 3.14
N SER A 4 8.42 2.14 2.41
CA SER A 4 9.30 1.88 1.29
C SER A 4 10.55 1.11 1.71
N VAL A 5 11.17 1.53 2.82
CA VAL A 5 12.39 0.90 3.36
C VAL A 5 12.10 -0.53 3.81
N VAL A 6 10.99 -0.77 4.51
CA VAL A 6 10.59 -2.11 4.95
C VAL A 6 10.37 -3.03 3.76
N MET A 7 9.69 -2.55 2.72
CA MET A 7 9.49 -3.31 1.48
C MET A 7 10.83 -3.60 0.79
N MET A 8 11.69 -2.58 0.63
CA MET A 8 13.01 -2.74 0.02
C MET A 8 13.90 -3.74 0.77
N ASN A 9 13.87 -3.74 2.11
CA ASN A 9 14.61 -4.71 2.93
C ASN A 9 14.10 -6.15 2.78
N ALA A 10 12.89 -6.34 2.27
CA ALA A 10 12.31 -7.64 1.95
C ALA A 10 12.42 -7.97 0.44
N ASP A 11 13.28 -7.26 -0.29
CA ASP A 11 13.45 -7.38 -1.75
C ASP A 11 12.15 -7.10 -2.55
N ILE A 12 11.23 -6.33 -1.96
CA ILE A 12 9.98 -5.89 -2.58
C ILE A 12 10.17 -4.47 -3.11
N ILE A 13 9.93 -4.28 -4.40
CA ILE A 13 9.93 -2.94 -5.03
C ILE A 13 8.70 -2.16 -4.51
N PRO A 14 8.87 -1.01 -3.84
CA PRO A 14 7.75 -0.21 -3.37
C PRO A 14 6.95 0.37 -4.55
N VAL A 15 5.62 0.25 -4.50
CA VAL A 15 4.72 0.80 -5.51
C VAL A 15 3.82 1.84 -4.87
N TYR A 16 3.84 3.05 -5.43
CA TYR A 16 3.02 4.17 -4.99
C TYR A 16 2.13 4.66 -6.12
N SER A 17 0.95 5.14 -5.75
CA SER A 17 0.02 5.79 -6.68
C SER A 17 -0.14 7.25 -6.33
N ALA A 18 -0.11 8.10 -7.36
CA ALA A 18 -0.43 9.52 -7.25
C ALA A 18 -1.92 9.82 -7.49
N LYS A 19 -2.76 8.79 -7.69
CA LYS A 19 -4.21 8.97 -7.86
C LYS A 19 -4.84 9.36 -6.51
N ASP A 20 -5.68 10.39 -6.52
CA ASP A 20 -6.34 10.89 -5.30
C ASP A 20 -7.12 9.81 -4.53
N ALA A 21 -7.79 8.92 -5.27
CA ALA A 21 -8.54 7.81 -4.69
C ALA A 21 -7.64 6.85 -3.88
N ASP A 22 -6.44 6.58 -4.39
CA ASP A 22 -5.47 5.70 -3.73
C ASP A 22 -4.88 6.36 -2.49
N ILE A 23 -4.56 7.66 -2.58
CA ILE A 23 -4.11 8.46 -1.43
C ILE A 23 -5.19 8.50 -0.33
N LEU A 24 -6.46 8.63 -0.71
CA LEU A 24 -7.57 8.60 0.23
C LEU A 24 -7.73 7.22 0.89
N ASN A 25 -7.64 6.15 0.12
CA ASN A 25 -7.71 4.77 0.65
C ASN A 25 -6.57 4.48 1.64
N TYR A 26 -5.35 4.89 1.30
CA TYR A 26 -4.20 4.82 2.18
C TYR A 26 -4.45 5.54 3.52
N ARG A 27 -4.92 6.79 3.46
CA ARG A 27 -5.21 7.60 4.66
C ARG A 27 -6.32 6.98 5.52
N LYS A 28 -7.39 6.45 4.91
CA LYS A 28 -8.47 5.76 5.63
C LYS A 28 -7.97 4.48 6.31
N GLY A 29 -7.08 3.73 5.65
CA GLY A 29 -6.44 2.55 6.23
C GLY A 29 -5.59 2.92 7.46
N LEU A 30 -4.77 3.96 7.34
CA LEU A 30 -3.97 4.49 8.45
C LEU A 30 -4.81 4.93 9.64
N ILE A 31 -5.87 5.72 9.41
CA ILE A 31 -6.75 6.21 10.48
C ILE A 31 -7.37 5.02 11.23
N ARG A 32 -7.94 4.04 10.49
CA ARG A 32 -8.48 2.83 11.10
C ARG A 32 -7.44 2.09 11.95
N PHE A 33 -6.23 1.96 11.44
CA PHE A 33 -5.15 1.31 12.17
C PHE A 33 -4.84 2.04 13.49
N TYR A 34 -4.73 3.37 13.48
CA TYR A 34 -4.48 4.15 14.69
C TYR A 34 -5.64 4.11 15.68
N GLU A 35 -6.88 4.09 15.20
CA GLU A 35 -8.07 4.11 16.04
C GLU A 35 -8.37 2.74 16.67
N THR A 36 -8.13 1.64 15.95
CA THR A 36 -8.60 0.31 16.36
C THR A 36 -7.50 -0.75 16.46
N GLY A 37 -6.27 -0.44 16.05
CA GLY A 37 -5.18 -1.42 15.92
C GLY A 37 -5.33 -2.38 14.75
N ASP A 38 -6.41 -2.29 13.96
CA ASP A 38 -6.67 -3.15 12.81
C ASP A 38 -5.93 -2.61 11.58
N TYR A 39 -4.80 -3.23 11.26
CA TYR A 39 -3.97 -2.83 10.13
C TYR A 39 -4.42 -3.42 8.79
N THR A 40 -5.49 -4.23 8.73
CA THR A 40 -5.88 -4.97 7.51
C THR A 40 -6.09 -4.03 6.33
N LYS A 41 -6.88 -2.96 6.51
CA LYS A 41 -7.11 -1.96 5.44
C LYS A 41 -5.83 -1.23 5.03
N TYR A 42 -4.90 -1.06 5.95
CA TYR A 42 -3.62 -0.40 5.69
C TYR A 42 -2.67 -1.33 4.92
N SER A 43 -2.57 -2.61 5.28
CA SER A 43 -1.76 -3.59 4.54
C SER A 43 -2.35 -3.91 3.17
N ASP A 44 -3.68 -4.01 3.07
CA ASP A 44 -4.38 -4.31 1.82
C ASP A 44 -4.13 -3.25 0.76
N TYR A 45 -3.95 -1.98 1.15
CA TYR A 45 -3.58 -0.92 0.22
C TYR A 45 -2.30 -1.29 -0.55
N PHE A 46 -1.23 -1.66 0.16
CA PHE A 46 0.05 -2.01 -0.45
C PHE A 46 -0.03 -3.29 -1.26
N LEU A 47 -0.73 -4.32 -0.76
CA LEU A 47 -0.94 -5.57 -1.48
C LEU A 47 -1.64 -5.32 -2.82
N ASN A 48 -2.72 -4.54 -2.82
CA ASN A 48 -3.47 -4.22 -4.04
C ASN A 48 -2.62 -3.43 -5.04
N ARG A 49 -1.74 -2.53 -4.59
CA ARG A 49 -0.80 -1.83 -5.49
C ARG A 49 0.15 -2.80 -6.18
N GLN A 50 0.67 -3.79 -5.46
CA GLN A 50 1.54 -4.82 -6.06
C GLN A 50 0.78 -5.67 -7.08
N LEU A 51 -0.45 -6.08 -6.77
CA LEU A 51 -1.30 -6.85 -7.69
C LEU A 51 -1.62 -6.07 -8.97
N GLU A 52 -1.93 -4.77 -8.87
CA GLU A 52 -2.15 -3.93 -10.05
C GLU A 52 -0.89 -3.83 -10.91
N ARG A 53 0.28 -3.59 -10.30
CA ARG A 53 1.54 -3.55 -11.05
C ARG A 53 1.84 -4.88 -11.76
N ILE A 54 1.60 -6.02 -11.12
CA ILE A 54 1.81 -7.33 -11.76
C ILE A 54 0.89 -7.48 -12.97
N LYS A 55 -0.39 -7.10 -12.84
CA LYS A 55 -1.35 -7.11 -13.95
C LYS A 55 -0.95 -6.18 -15.09
N GLU A 56 -0.29 -5.06 -14.82
CA GLU A 56 0.22 -4.16 -15.85
C GLU A 56 1.45 -4.71 -16.60
N ILE A 57 2.23 -5.58 -15.96
CA ILE A 57 3.43 -6.20 -16.57
C ILE A 57 3.05 -7.44 -17.39
N ASP A 58 1.96 -8.13 -17.04
CA ASP A 58 1.47 -9.33 -17.73
C ASP A 58 0.71 -9.01 -19.05
N ILE A 59 0.86 -7.78 -19.55
CA ILE A 59 0.31 -7.26 -20.83
C ILE A 59 1.44 -7.17 -21.85
#